data_AF-A0A538K7F3-F1
#
_entry.id   AF-A0A538K7F3-F1
#
_cell.length_a   1.000
_cell.length_b   1.000
_cell.length_c   1.000
_cell.angle_alpha   90.00
_cell.angle_beta   90.00
_cell.angle_gamma   90.00
#
_symmetry.space_group_name_H-M   'P 1'
#
loop_
_entity.id
_entity.type
_entity.pdbx_description
1 polymer ?
#
loop_
_entity_poly.entity_id
_entity_poly.type
_entity_poly.pdbx_seq_one_letter_code
_entity_poly.pdbx_strand_id
1 'polypeptide(L)'
;MCTFSLYGGRALAVGRRIPANWTPIPRKTCMEQPRRQGRNPKMLQPVPLRRVLGVVLLALIAGGCGGNSGRAARRTTTPVGTATAPVAPRSRTVTTTSVARQGAAPSSHPLVTVGQITVHMVDPQRTMSVGGQQVPRSFDVLVRYPMGLSGPFPLIVFGHGYEVTPASYTDLLNAWARAGYVVAAPVFPLENQNAPGGPNENDLPNQPQDMSLVISSLQSPQDSPASRVSGMIDFSKVAVSGHSDGGDTALAVAYDQRVRDTRIKAAVILAGAEDPFAAPFSMPAKGPPLLAVQGTADNINPPDQTYAFFSQAAPPKYL
;
A
#
# COMPACT_ATOMS: atom_id res chain seq x y z
N MET A 1 -15.75 -15.05 -9.12
CA MET A 1 -16.34 -14.10 -8.15
C MET A 1 -16.40 -14.76 -6.79
N CYS A 2 -15.45 -14.43 -5.91
CA CYS A 2 -15.44 -14.83 -4.50
C CYS A 2 -15.37 -13.54 -3.67
N THR A 3 -16.41 -13.28 -2.90
CA THR A 3 -16.49 -12.18 -1.95
C THR A 3 -15.77 -12.61 -0.67
N PHE A 4 -14.70 -11.93 -0.27
CA PHE A 4 -14.07 -12.15 1.03
C PHE A 4 -14.85 -11.37 2.10
N SER A 5 -15.49 -12.10 3.01
CA SER A 5 -16.06 -11.54 4.24
C SER A 5 -15.09 -11.80 5.39
N LEU A 6 -14.50 -10.73 5.93
CA LEU A 6 -13.70 -10.76 7.15
C LEU A 6 -14.60 -10.51 8.35
N TYR A 7 -15.12 -11.57 8.96
CA TYR A 7 -15.58 -11.55 10.36
C TYR A 7 -15.27 -12.91 11.01
N GLY A 8 -14.07 -13.00 11.60
CA GLY A 8 -13.64 -14.12 12.43
C GLY A 8 -13.52 -13.71 13.89
N GLY A 9 -14.62 -13.23 14.49
CA GLY A 9 -14.72 -12.93 15.91
C GLY A 9 -15.52 -14.00 16.63
N ARG A 10 -14.92 -14.67 17.62
CA ARG A 10 -15.59 -15.62 18.51
C ARG A 10 -16.74 -14.91 19.25
N ALA A 11 -17.99 -15.28 18.95
CA ALA A 11 -19.14 -14.94 19.79
C ALA A 11 -19.51 -16.15 20.65
N LEU A 12 -19.23 -16.07 21.95
CA LEU A 12 -19.96 -16.80 22.98
C LEU A 12 -21.26 -16.01 23.24
N ALA A 13 -22.42 -16.59 22.93
CA ALA A 13 -23.66 -16.42 23.72
C ALA A 13 -24.88 -17.09 23.05
N VAL A 14 -25.50 -17.99 23.84
CA VAL A 14 -26.94 -18.05 24.15
C VAL A 14 -27.92 -18.42 23.02
N GLY A 15 -28.73 -19.43 23.32
CA GLY A 15 -29.52 -20.18 22.36
C GLY A 15 -30.64 -19.40 21.66
N ARG A 16 -30.75 -19.64 20.36
CA ARG A 16 -31.98 -19.56 19.57
C ARG A 16 -31.94 -20.68 18.51
N ARG A 17 -33.07 -21.38 18.34
CA ARG A 17 -33.24 -22.54 17.44
C ARG A 17 -33.09 -22.11 15.97
N ILE A 18 -32.40 -22.93 15.18
CA ILE A 18 -32.32 -22.83 13.72
C ILE A 18 -33.51 -23.61 13.11
N PRO A 19 -34.26 -23.07 12.12
CA PRO A 19 -35.36 -23.80 11.47
C PRO A 19 -34.88 -24.92 10.54
N ALA A 20 -35.67 -26.01 10.46
CA ALA A 20 -35.32 -27.34 9.98
C ALA A 20 -35.13 -27.53 8.45
N ASN A 21 -34.96 -26.46 7.66
CA ASN A 21 -34.98 -26.55 6.19
C ASN A 21 -33.69 -26.05 5.53
N TRP A 22 -32.55 -26.19 6.22
CA TRP A 22 -31.23 -25.86 5.66
C TRP A 22 -30.62 -27.08 4.95
N THR A 23 -30.60 -27.06 3.62
CA THR A 23 -29.85 -28.02 2.82
C THR A 23 -28.43 -27.49 2.53
N PRO A 24 -27.36 -28.24 2.86
CA PRO A 24 -26.00 -27.80 2.56
C PRO A 24 -25.68 -27.98 1.07
N ILE A 25 -25.12 -26.93 0.44
CA ILE A 25 -24.60 -26.96 -0.93
C ILE A 25 -23.31 -27.80 -0.95
N PRO A 26 -23.12 -28.74 -1.92
CA PRO A 26 -21.93 -29.57 -1.97
C PRO A 26 -20.69 -28.74 -2.28
N ARG A 27 -19.59 -29.03 -1.57
CA ARG A 27 -18.26 -28.44 -1.83
C ARG A 27 -17.82 -28.80 -3.24
N LYS A 28 -17.72 -27.82 -4.14
CA LYS A 28 -16.91 -27.99 -5.35
C LYS A 28 -15.45 -28.07 -4.91
N THR A 29 -14.81 -29.19 -5.23
CA THR A 29 -13.37 -29.40 -5.14
C THR A 29 -12.65 -28.27 -5.88
N CYS A 30 -11.78 -27.54 -5.17
CA CYS A 30 -10.77 -26.71 -5.81
C CYS A 30 -9.93 -27.62 -6.71
N MET A 31 -9.91 -27.36 -8.00
CA MET A 31 -8.82 -27.87 -8.84
C MET A 31 -7.51 -27.30 -8.30
N GLU A 32 -6.56 -28.20 -8.01
CA GLU A 32 -5.17 -27.85 -7.76
C GLU A 32 -4.66 -26.94 -8.88
N GLN A 33 -4.20 -25.74 -8.54
CA GLN A 33 -3.31 -24.99 -9.42
C GLN A 33 -2.02 -25.80 -9.59
N PRO A 34 -1.42 -25.86 -10.80
CA PRO A 34 -0.16 -26.54 -10.97
C PRO A 34 0.90 -25.87 -10.11
N ARG A 35 1.60 -26.67 -9.30
CA ARG A 35 2.81 -26.26 -8.57
C ARG A 35 3.74 -25.53 -9.55
N ARG A 36 4.30 -24.39 -9.12
CA ARG A 36 5.43 -23.71 -9.78
C ARG A 36 6.45 -24.77 -10.19
N GLN A 37 6.60 -25.02 -11.50
CA GLN A 37 7.73 -25.78 -11.99
C GLN A 37 9.00 -25.00 -11.64
N GLY A 38 9.83 -25.60 -10.79
CA GLY A 38 11.17 -25.11 -10.53
C GLY A 38 11.91 -24.96 -11.85
N ARG A 39 12.58 -23.81 -12.01
CA ARG A 39 13.55 -23.59 -13.08
C ARG A 39 14.63 -24.67 -12.96
N ASN A 40 14.58 -25.68 -13.84
CA ASN A 40 15.74 -26.50 -14.14
C ASN A 40 16.73 -25.64 -14.95
N PRO A 41 18.00 -25.53 -14.54
CA PRO A 41 19.00 -24.81 -15.33
C PRO A 41 19.36 -25.68 -16.53
N LYS A 42 18.91 -25.28 -17.73
CA LYS A 42 19.46 -25.83 -18.97
C LYS A 42 20.80 -25.17 -19.25
N MET A 43 21.80 -26.04 -19.39
CA MET A 43 23.15 -25.84 -19.92
C MET A 43 23.26 -24.66 -20.89
N LEU A 44 24.04 -23.65 -20.51
CA LEU A 44 24.62 -22.68 -21.43
C LEU A 44 26.04 -23.16 -21.76
N GLN A 45 26.32 -23.35 -23.05
CA GLN A 45 27.65 -23.65 -23.55
C GLN A 45 28.61 -22.45 -23.35
N PRO A 46 29.92 -22.69 -23.17
CA PRO A 46 30.85 -21.63 -22.81
C PRO A 46 31.26 -20.78 -24.03
N VAL A 47 31.13 -19.46 -23.89
CA VAL A 47 31.77 -18.46 -24.76
C VAL A 47 33.04 -17.98 -24.04
N PRO A 48 34.21 -17.85 -24.71
CA PRO A 48 35.48 -17.65 -24.00
C PRO A 48 35.63 -16.22 -23.46
N LEU A 49 35.86 -16.12 -22.16
CA LEU A 49 36.11 -14.88 -21.42
C LEU A 49 37.58 -14.43 -21.62
N ARG A 50 37.77 -13.28 -22.27
CA ARG A 50 39.06 -12.58 -22.29
C ARG A 50 39.31 -11.93 -20.92
N ARG A 51 40.51 -12.20 -20.39
CA ARG A 51 41.03 -11.79 -19.09
C ARG A 51 41.03 -10.27 -18.92
N VAL A 52 40.49 -9.79 -17.80
CA VAL A 52 40.93 -8.54 -17.15
C VAL A 52 41.06 -8.82 -15.66
N LEU A 53 42.31 -8.76 -15.18
CA LEU A 53 42.68 -8.83 -13.77
C LEU A 53 42.18 -7.58 -13.03
N GLY A 54 41.55 -7.77 -11.88
CA GLY A 54 41.27 -6.72 -10.90
C GLY A 54 41.44 -7.30 -9.50
N VAL A 55 42.56 -6.98 -8.87
CA VAL A 55 42.99 -7.45 -7.55
C VAL A 55 42.14 -6.79 -6.46
N VAL A 56 41.56 -7.57 -5.54
CA VAL A 56 41.11 -7.10 -4.23
C VAL A 56 41.76 -7.96 -3.16
N LEU A 57 42.65 -7.32 -2.38
CA LEU A 57 43.39 -7.91 -1.28
C LEU A 57 42.51 -7.85 -0.01
N LEU A 58 42.14 -8.99 0.55
CA LEU A 58 41.52 -9.09 1.87
C LEU A 58 42.60 -9.40 2.91
N ALA A 59 42.87 -8.46 3.81
CA ALA A 59 43.75 -8.69 4.96
C ALA A 59 42.95 -9.32 6.11
N LEU A 60 43.24 -10.59 6.40
CA LEU A 60 42.85 -11.28 7.63
C LEU A 60 43.97 -11.09 8.65
N ILE A 61 43.66 -10.50 9.82
CA ILE A 61 44.52 -10.60 11.00
C ILE A 61 43.84 -11.55 11.98
N ALA A 62 44.45 -12.71 12.14
CA ALA A 62 44.21 -13.64 13.24
C ALA A 62 45.06 -13.22 14.44
N GLY A 63 44.45 -13.14 15.62
CA GLY A 63 45.12 -12.98 16.90
C GLY A 63 44.34 -13.72 17.97
N GLY A 64 44.72 -14.97 18.23
CA GLY A 64 44.25 -15.75 19.37
C GLY A 64 45.38 -15.99 20.36
N CYS A 65 45.06 -15.91 21.66
CA CYS A 65 45.35 -16.91 22.71
C CYS A 65 45.29 -16.25 24.10
N GLY A 66 44.61 -16.92 25.04
CA GLY A 66 44.70 -16.61 26.46
C GLY A 66 43.45 -17.00 27.25
N GLY A 67 43.28 -18.28 27.54
CA GLY A 67 42.27 -18.76 28.49
C GLY A 67 42.70 -18.58 29.94
N ASN A 68 41.74 -18.53 30.86
CA ASN A 68 41.91 -19.23 32.14
C ASN A 68 40.56 -19.56 32.80
N SER A 69 40.51 -20.77 33.34
CA SER A 69 39.38 -21.40 34.03
C SER A 69 39.29 -20.93 35.48
N GLY A 70 38.07 -20.72 35.99
CA GLY A 70 37.81 -20.48 37.41
C GLY A 70 36.48 -21.07 37.85
N ARG A 71 36.54 -22.18 38.59
CA ARG A 71 35.44 -22.93 39.20
C ARG A 71 34.94 -22.29 40.51
N ALA A 72 33.68 -22.62 40.84
CA ALA A 72 33.05 -22.66 42.17
C ALA A 72 32.74 -21.30 42.82
N ALA A 73 31.67 -21.10 43.61
CA ALA A 73 30.97 -22.05 44.45
C ALA A 73 29.48 -21.68 44.67
N ARG A 74 28.70 -22.74 44.79
CA ARG A 74 27.35 -22.80 45.38
C ARG A 74 27.47 -22.57 46.89
N ARG A 75 26.66 -21.69 47.48
CA ARG A 75 26.37 -21.70 48.92
C ARG A 75 24.87 -21.59 49.18
N THR A 76 24.37 -22.66 49.78
CA THR A 76 23.04 -22.83 50.35
C THR A 76 23.16 -22.59 51.86
N THR A 77 22.31 -21.77 52.45
CA THR A 77 21.95 -21.84 53.88
C THR A 77 20.55 -21.27 54.09
N THR A 78 19.62 -22.12 54.50
CA THR A 78 18.33 -21.85 55.17
C THR A 78 18.53 -21.97 56.71
N PRO A 79 17.49 -21.87 57.58
CA PRO A 79 16.66 -20.71 57.91
C PRO A 79 16.58 -20.48 59.45
N VAL A 80 16.03 -19.35 59.92
CA VAL A 80 15.44 -19.25 61.28
C VAL A 80 14.13 -18.48 61.18
N GLY A 81 13.06 -19.13 61.63
CA GLY A 81 11.71 -18.59 61.66
C GLY A 81 11.40 -17.83 62.95
N THR A 82 10.40 -16.96 62.87
CA THR A 82 9.60 -16.56 64.02
C THR A 82 8.16 -16.38 63.53
N ALA A 83 7.26 -17.10 64.16
CA ALA A 83 5.85 -17.22 63.81
C ALA A 83 5.03 -16.02 64.32
N THR A 84 4.02 -15.60 63.56
CA THR A 84 2.80 -14.99 64.14
C THR A 84 1.60 -15.14 63.17
N ALA A 85 0.41 -15.21 63.78
CA ALA A 85 -0.89 -15.73 63.35
C ALA A 85 -1.58 -15.11 62.10
N PRO A 86 -2.60 -15.78 61.52
CA PRO A 86 -3.30 -15.29 60.33
C PRO A 86 -4.33 -14.21 60.67
N VAL A 87 -4.26 -13.08 59.96
CA VAL A 87 -5.27 -12.00 60.02
C VAL A 87 -6.22 -12.15 58.83
N ALA A 88 -7.52 -12.28 59.11
CA ALA A 88 -8.59 -12.40 58.13
C ALA A 88 -8.68 -11.16 57.20
N PRO A 89 -9.05 -11.32 55.92
CA PRO A 89 -9.20 -10.20 55.01
C PRO A 89 -10.43 -9.36 55.36
N ARG A 90 -10.22 -8.07 55.62
CA ARG A 90 -11.29 -7.06 55.74
C ARG A 90 -11.88 -6.78 54.36
N SER A 91 -13.17 -7.04 54.19
CA SER A 91 -13.95 -6.60 53.03
C SER A 91 -13.96 -5.08 52.94
N ARG A 92 -13.37 -4.54 51.86
CA ARG A 92 -13.42 -3.11 51.56
C ARG A 92 -14.53 -2.89 50.54
N THR A 93 -15.65 -2.35 51.00
CA THR A 93 -16.77 -1.95 50.14
C THR A 93 -16.31 -0.83 49.22
N VAL A 94 -16.23 -1.10 47.92
CA VAL A 94 -16.00 -0.08 46.89
C VAL A 94 -17.37 0.42 46.44
N THR A 95 -17.74 1.64 46.87
CA THR A 95 -18.90 2.33 46.34
C THR A 95 -18.57 2.84 44.94
N THR A 96 -19.10 2.20 43.90
CA THR A 96 -19.04 2.69 42.53
C THR A 96 -20.17 3.70 42.30
N THR A 97 -19.83 4.99 42.30
CA THR A 97 -20.76 6.04 41.86
C THR A 97 -20.92 5.93 40.34
N SER A 98 -22.05 5.41 39.89
CA SER A 98 -22.46 5.40 38.48
C SER A 98 -22.75 6.84 38.05
N VAL A 99 -21.83 7.45 37.29
CA VAL A 99 -22.12 8.68 36.54
C VAL A 99 -22.88 8.25 35.29
N ALA A 100 -24.18 8.48 35.27
CA ALA A 100 -25.02 8.29 34.11
C ALA A 100 -24.49 9.14 32.95
N ARG A 101 -23.99 8.46 31.90
CA ARG A 101 -23.54 9.09 30.65
C ARG A 101 -24.77 9.68 29.97
N GLN A 102 -24.95 11.00 30.09
CA GLN A 102 -25.92 11.71 29.26
C GLN A 102 -25.56 11.44 27.79
N GLY A 103 -26.47 10.78 27.07
CA GLY A 103 -26.31 10.50 25.66
C GLY A 103 -26.23 11.83 24.91
N ALA A 104 -25.04 12.18 24.43
CA ALA A 104 -24.90 13.22 23.43
C ALA A 104 -25.75 12.80 22.22
N ALA A 105 -26.66 13.68 21.80
CA ALA A 105 -27.36 13.52 20.54
C ALA A 105 -26.32 13.31 19.43
N PRO A 106 -26.58 12.43 18.43
CA PRO A 106 -25.64 12.24 17.34
C PRO A 106 -25.38 13.60 16.70
N SER A 107 -24.12 14.03 16.69
CA SER A 107 -23.70 15.17 15.89
C SER A 107 -24.11 14.87 14.46
N SER A 108 -25.05 15.65 13.91
CA SER A 108 -25.40 15.60 12.50
C SER A 108 -24.22 16.16 11.72
N HIS A 109 -23.17 15.36 11.57
CA HIS A 109 -22.16 15.66 10.56
C HIS A 109 -22.91 15.76 9.23
N PRO A 110 -22.70 16.84 8.46
CA PRO A 110 -23.31 16.94 7.14
C PRO A 110 -22.96 15.67 6.36
N LEU A 111 -23.98 15.04 5.79
CA LEU A 111 -23.81 13.83 4.98
C LEU A 111 -23.00 14.20 3.74
N VAL A 112 -21.67 13.98 3.79
CA VAL A 112 -20.81 14.19 2.63
C VAL A 112 -21.10 13.08 1.63
N THR A 113 -21.74 13.46 0.53
CA THR A 113 -21.94 12.56 -0.61
C THR A 113 -20.70 12.61 -1.50
N VAL A 114 -20.40 11.52 -2.19
CA VAL A 114 -19.30 11.46 -3.14
C VAL A 114 -19.86 11.56 -4.55
N GLY A 115 -19.47 12.61 -5.27
CA GLY A 115 -19.67 12.72 -6.71
C GLY A 115 -18.60 11.93 -7.47
N GLN A 116 -18.93 11.50 -8.68
CA GLN A 116 -17.99 10.82 -9.56
C GLN A 116 -18.18 11.28 -11.00
N ILE A 117 -17.08 11.47 -11.71
CA ILE A 117 -17.02 11.61 -13.16
C ILE A 117 -15.94 10.68 -13.71
N THR A 118 -16.05 10.35 -15.00
CA THR A 118 -14.98 9.71 -15.75
C THR A 118 -14.46 10.70 -16.78
N VAL A 119 -13.14 10.84 -16.86
CA VAL A 119 -12.45 11.70 -17.82
C VAL A 119 -11.59 10.81 -18.71
N HIS A 120 -11.84 10.85 -20.02
CA HIS A 120 -10.97 10.20 -20.99
C HIS A 120 -9.76 11.10 -21.27
N MET A 121 -8.55 10.56 -21.16
CA MET A 121 -7.30 11.27 -21.40
C MET A 121 -6.53 10.64 -22.55
N VAL A 122 -5.90 11.49 -23.36
CA VAL A 122 -5.01 11.10 -24.45
C VAL A 122 -3.68 11.79 -24.24
N ASP A 123 -2.60 11.01 -24.20
CA ASP A 123 -1.23 11.48 -24.24
C ASP A 123 -0.76 11.49 -25.69
N PRO A 124 -0.65 12.66 -26.35
CA PRO A 124 -0.21 12.74 -27.74
C PRO A 124 1.31 12.48 -27.89
N GLN A 125 2.08 12.47 -26.80
CA GLN A 125 3.54 12.31 -26.83
C GLN A 125 3.99 10.87 -26.68
N ARG A 126 3.10 9.98 -26.24
CA ARG A 126 3.40 8.56 -26.01
C ARG A 126 2.43 7.68 -26.77
N THR A 127 2.87 6.46 -27.08
CA THR A 127 2.04 5.46 -27.75
C THR A 127 1.92 4.21 -26.89
N MET A 128 0.88 3.42 -27.16
CA MET A 128 0.67 2.09 -26.59
C MET A 128 0.36 1.11 -27.71
N SER A 129 0.67 -0.17 -27.49
CA SER A 129 0.35 -1.24 -28.44
C SER A 129 -1.01 -1.83 -28.14
N VAL A 130 -1.92 -1.81 -29.11
CA VAL A 130 -3.26 -2.43 -29.01
C VAL A 130 -3.46 -3.31 -30.23
N GLY A 131 -3.61 -4.62 -30.02
CA GLY A 131 -3.77 -5.57 -31.13
C GLY A 131 -2.62 -5.56 -32.13
N GLY A 132 -1.40 -5.21 -31.68
CA GLY A 132 -0.21 -5.10 -32.53
C GLY A 132 -0.08 -3.76 -33.27
N GLN A 133 -1.02 -2.82 -33.09
CA GLN A 133 -0.94 -1.47 -33.66
C GLN A 133 -0.48 -0.47 -32.61
N GLN A 134 0.41 0.46 -33.01
CA GLN A 134 0.76 1.60 -32.17
C GLN A 134 -0.30 2.69 -32.29
N VAL A 135 -0.92 3.05 -31.18
CA VAL A 135 -1.92 4.11 -31.06
C VAL A 135 -1.47 5.14 -30.02
N PRO A 136 -1.97 6.40 -30.06
CA PRO A 136 -1.74 7.34 -28.97
C PRO A 136 -2.12 6.71 -27.63
N ARG A 137 -1.29 6.90 -26.60
CA ARG A 137 -1.57 6.34 -25.28
C ARG A 137 -2.79 7.05 -24.71
N SER A 138 -3.83 6.31 -24.39
CA SER A 138 -5.06 6.88 -23.83
C SER A 138 -5.61 6.01 -22.73
N PHE A 139 -6.29 6.62 -21.77
CA PHE A 139 -6.85 5.94 -20.61
C PHE A 139 -7.96 6.77 -19.97
N ASP A 140 -8.83 6.09 -19.22
CA ASP A 140 -9.86 6.74 -18.42
C ASP A 140 -9.34 7.05 -17.01
N VAL A 141 -9.86 8.14 -16.44
CA VAL A 141 -9.59 8.54 -15.07
C VAL A 141 -10.91 8.67 -14.33
N LEU A 142 -11.06 7.89 -13.27
CA LEU A 142 -12.19 8.02 -12.36
C LEU A 142 -11.86 9.13 -11.37
N VAL A 143 -12.61 10.23 -11.41
CA VAL A 143 -12.46 11.34 -10.48
C VAL A 143 -13.61 11.33 -9.50
N ARG A 144 -13.30 11.12 -8.22
CA ARG A 144 -14.24 11.19 -7.09
C ARG A 144 -14.02 12.49 -6.33
N TYR A 145 -15.09 13.16 -5.91
CA TYR A 145 -14.99 14.46 -5.25
C TYR A 145 -16.09 14.62 -4.19
N PRO A 146 -15.84 15.40 -3.11
CA PRO A 146 -16.85 15.71 -2.12
C PRO A 146 -17.97 16.56 -2.70
N MET A 147 -19.21 16.24 -2.33
CA MET A 147 -20.39 17.07 -2.57
C MET A 147 -20.93 17.58 -1.23
N GLY A 148 -21.35 18.86 -1.22
CA GLY A 148 -21.87 19.51 -0.01
C GLY A 148 -20.80 20.07 0.94
N LEU A 149 -19.52 20.03 0.54
CA LEU A 149 -18.42 20.75 1.19
C LEU A 149 -17.99 21.95 0.34
N SER A 150 -17.38 22.96 0.97
CA SER A 150 -16.78 24.10 0.27
C SER A 150 -15.29 23.84 0.01
N GLY A 151 -14.88 23.97 -1.25
CA GLY A 151 -13.48 23.84 -1.70
C GLY A 151 -12.71 25.19 -1.68
N PRO A 152 -11.52 25.24 -2.31
CA PRO A 152 -10.89 24.17 -3.09
C PRO A 152 -10.28 23.06 -2.22
N PHE A 153 -10.22 21.85 -2.75
CA PHE A 153 -9.80 20.62 -2.08
C PHE A 153 -8.43 20.14 -2.58
N PRO A 154 -7.58 19.57 -1.70
CA PRO A 154 -6.36 18.87 -2.14
C PRO A 154 -6.67 17.71 -3.11
N LEU A 155 -5.74 17.45 -4.03
CA LEU A 155 -5.80 16.34 -4.99
C LEU A 155 -5.01 15.13 -4.47
N ILE A 156 -5.60 13.94 -4.57
CA ILE A 156 -4.89 12.66 -4.48
C ILE A 156 -4.96 11.99 -5.85
N VAL A 157 -3.81 11.68 -6.45
CA VAL A 157 -3.76 10.76 -7.60
C VAL A 157 -3.47 9.35 -7.09
N PHE A 158 -4.34 8.39 -7.41
CA PHE A 158 -4.27 7.03 -6.88
C PHE A 158 -4.00 5.99 -7.97
N GLY A 159 -2.92 5.22 -7.84
CA GLY A 159 -2.59 4.09 -8.71
C GLY A 159 -3.16 2.76 -8.21
N HIS A 160 -3.88 2.04 -9.06
CA HIS A 160 -4.28 0.66 -8.77
C HIS A 160 -3.10 -0.31 -8.99
N GLY A 161 -3.15 -1.50 -8.38
CA GLY A 161 -2.16 -2.56 -8.62
C GLY A 161 -2.42 -3.38 -9.88
N TYR A 162 -1.58 -4.38 -10.11
CA TYR A 162 -1.66 -5.29 -11.26
C TYR A 162 -3.00 -6.01 -11.37
N GLU A 163 -3.50 -6.14 -12.62
CA GLU A 163 -4.70 -6.92 -12.96
C GLU A 163 -5.96 -6.51 -12.17
N VAL A 164 -6.02 -5.26 -11.70
CA VAL A 164 -7.22 -4.68 -11.09
C VAL A 164 -7.54 -3.33 -11.71
N THR A 165 -8.62 -2.71 -11.25
CA THR A 165 -9.01 -1.34 -11.64
C THR A 165 -9.24 -0.50 -10.39
N PRO A 166 -9.40 0.83 -10.50
CA PRO A 166 -9.79 1.67 -9.37
C PRO A 166 -11.08 1.21 -8.66
N ALA A 167 -11.93 0.43 -9.33
CA ALA A 167 -13.15 -0.11 -8.73
C ALA A 167 -12.88 -0.96 -7.48
N SER A 168 -11.77 -1.71 -7.45
CA SER A 168 -11.35 -2.53 -6.29
C SER A 168 -11.03 -1.70 -5.05
N TYR A 169 -10.81 -0.40 -5.20
CA TYR A 169 -10.43 0.53 -4.13
C TYR A 169 -11.57 1.50 -3.77
N THR A 170 -12.79 1.28 -4.28
CA THR A 170 -13.92 2.22 -4.17
C THR A 170 -14.15 2.73 -2.76
N ASP A 171 -14.08 1.87 -1.75
CA ASP A 171 -14.31 2.26 -0.36
C ASP A 171 -13.23 3.22 0.16
N LEU A 172 -11.96 2.96 -0.14
CA LEU A 172 -10.84 3.83 0.22
C LEU A 172 -10.96 5.19 -0.50
N LEU A 173 -11.18 5.17 -1.82
CA LEU A 173 -11.27 6.41 -2.59
C LEU A 173 -12.49 7.25 -2.17
N ASN A 174 -13.61 6.61 -1.82
CA ASN A 174 -14.77 7.29 -1.25
C ASN A 174 -14.49 7.84 0.16
N ALA A 175 -13.74 7.11 0.99
CA ALA A 175 -13.37 7.59 2.32
C ALA A 175 -12.54 8.87 2.24
N TRP A 176 -11.56 8.94 1.33
CA TRP A 176 -10.82 10.17 1.08
C TRP A 176 -11.68 11.27 0.47
N ALA A 177 -12.56 10.97 -0.48
CA ALA A 177 -13.47 11.99 -1.01
C ALA A 177 -14.38 12.58 0.10
N ARG A 178 -14.93 11.74 0.98
CA ARG A 178 -15.71 12.18 2.15
C ARG A 178 -14.90 13.00 3.15
N ALA A 179 -13.59 12.76 3.23
CA ALA A 179 -12.67 13.53 4.06
C ALA A 179 -12.27 14.89 3.44
N GLY A 180 -12.78 15.25 2.25
CA GLY A 180 -12.54 16.54 1.62
C GLY A 180 -11.37 16.56 0.63
N TYR A 181 -11.14 15.45 -0.07
CA TYR A 181 -10.13 15.36 -1.14
C TYR A 181 -10.81 15.14 -2.50
N VAL A 182 -10.28 15.74 -3.57
CA VAL A 182 -10.54 15.20 -4.91
C VAL A 182 -9.59 14.04 -5.14
N VAL A 183 -10.11 12.90 -5.57
CA VAL A 183 -9.33 11.68 -5.79
C VAL A 183 -9.44 11.30 -7.26
N ALA A 184 -8.33 11.36 -8.00
CA ALA A 184 -8.25 10.98 -9.40
C ALA A 184 -7.51 9.66 -9.53
N ALA A 185 -8.18 8.63 -10.05
CA ALA A 185 -7.61 7.29 -10.19
C ALA A 185 -7.58 6.90 -11.68
N PRO A 186 -6.41 7.00 -12.36
CA PRO A 186 -6.27 6.48 -13.71
C PRO A 186 -6.52 4.98 -13.75
N VAL A 187 -7.13 4.51 -14.84
CA VAL A 187 -7.16 3.10 -15.23
C VAL A 187 -5.94 2.88 -16.11
N PHE A 188 -4.84 2.35 -15.58
CA PHE A 188 -3.61 2.18 -16.35
C PHE A 188 -3.86 1.29 -17.57
N PRO A 189 -3.60 1.78 -18.80
CA PRO A 189 -4.24 1.26 -20.00
C PRO A 189 -3.85 -0.16 -20.36
N LEU A 190 -2.63 -0.58 -20.02
CA LEU A 190 -2.12 -1.91 -20.34
C LEU A 190 -2.01 -2.84 -19.12
N GLU A 191 -2.12 -2.34 -17.90
CA GLU A 191 -1.91 -3.15 -16.69
C GLU A 191 -3.22 -3.55 -15.98
N ASN A 192 -4.32 -2.87 -16.28
CA ASN A 192 -5.61 -3.15 -15.66
C ASN A 192 -6.21 -4.49 -16.13
N GLN A 193 -7.13 -5.04 -15.34
CA GLN A 193 -7.78 -6.34 -15.61
C GLN A 193 -8.48 -6.46 -16.99
N ASN A 194 -8.84 -5.33 -17.60
CA ASN A 194 -9.54 -5.26 -18.90
C ASN A 194 -8.62 -4.76 -20.03
N ALA A 195 -7.30 -4.73 -19.82
CA ALA A 195 -6.34 -4.25 -20.79
C ALA A 195 -6.45 -5.01 -22.13
N PRO A 196 -6.35 -4.32 -23.29
CA PRO A 196 -6.35 -4.99 -24.59
C PRO A 196 -5.17 -5.96 -24.73
N GLY A 197 -5.46 -7.24 -24.96
CA GLY A 197 -4.43 -8.29 -25.00
C GLY A 197 -4.07 -8.87 -23.63
N GLY A 198 -4.75 -8.44 -22.56
CA GLY A 198 -4.52 -8.87 -21.18
C GLY A 198 -3.60 -7.92 -20.39
N PRO A 199 -3.59 -8.02 -19.05
CA PRO A 199 -2.72 -7.22 -18.19
C PRO A 199 -1.23 -7.43 -18.49
N ASN A 200 -0.50 -6.35 -18.75
CA ASN A 200 0.92 -6.33 -19.08
C ASN A 200 1.70 -5.49 -18.07
N GLU A 201 2.37 -6.17 -17.14
CA GLU A 201 3.19 -5.56 -16.08
C GLU A 201 4.39 -4.80 -16.65
N ASN A 202 4.84 -5.11 -17.88
CA ASN A 202 5.94 -4.37 -18.52
C ASN A 202 5.56 -2.91 -18.85
N ASP A 203 4.31 -2.50 -18.65
CA ASP A 203 3.87 -1.11 -18.80
C ASP A 203 4.12 -0.24 -17.57
N LEU A 204 4.52 -0.83 -16.43
CA LEU A 204 4.80 -0.12 -15.17
C LEU A 204 5.70 1.13 -15.34
N PRO A 205 6.78 1.11 -16.16
CA PRO A 205 7.59 2.29 -16.45
C PRO A 205 6.85 3.52 -17.00
N ASN A 206 5.68 3.33 -17.64
CA ASN A 206 4.90 4.42 -18.26
C ASN A 206 3.93 5.09 -17.29
N GLN A 207 3.60 4.44 -16.18
CA GLN A 207 2.53 4.88 -15.29
C GLN A 207 2.83 6.16 -14.51
N PRO A 208 4.09 6.46 -14.09
CA PRO A 208 4.42 7.73 -13.44
C PRO A 208 4.07 8.96 -14.30
N GLN A 209 4.31 8.87 -15.62
CA GLN A 209 3.93 9.92 -16.56
C GLN A 209 2.41 9.97 -16.78
N ASP A 210 1.69 8.85 -16.67
CA ASP A 210 0.22 8.87 -16.68
C ASP A 210 -0.31 9.66 -15.48
N MET A 211 0.20 9.41 -14.27
CA MET A 211 -0.16 10.18 -13.08
C MET A 211 0.15 11.67 -13.24
N SER A 212 1.33 12.00 -13.79
CA SER A 212 1.71 13.39 -14.09
C SER A 212 0.77 14.05 -15.10
N LEU A 213 0.31 13.29 -16.12
CA LEU A 213 -0.66 13.75 -17.11
C LEU A 213 -2.01 14.03 -16.44
N VAL A 214 -2.48 13.17 -15.53
CA VAL A 214 -3.72 13.41 -14.76
C VAL A 214 -3.68 14.77 -14.07
N ILE A 215 -2.58 15.10 -13.39
CA ILE A 215 -2.43 16.39 -12.69
C ILE A 215 -2.52 17.55 -13.69
N SER A 216 -1.80 17.47 -14.81
CA SER A 216 -1.80 18.50 -15.85
C SER A 216 -3.16 18.70 -16.50
N SER A 217 -3.85 17.61 -16.84
CA SER A 217 -5.15 17.64 -17.51
C SER A 217 -6.27 18.17 -16.61
N LEU A 218 -6.22 17.87 -15.30
CA LEU A 218 -7.19 18.42 -14.34
C LEU A 218 -6.92 19.91 -14.03
N GLN A 219 -5.68 20.38 -14.15
CA GLN A 219 -5.32 21.77 -13.91
C GLN A 219 -5.77 22.70 -15.04
N SER A 220 -5.81 22.18 -16.27
CA SER A 220 -6.23 22.92 -17.46
C SER A 220 -7.24 22.10 -18.27
N PRO A 221 -8.47 21.90 -17.75
CA PRO A 221 -9.47 21.07 -18.40
C PRO A 221 -9.95 21.75 -19.69
N GLN A 222 -9.54 21.22 -20.84
CA GLN A 222 -10.11 21.57 -22.15
C GLN A 222 -11.53 20.99 -22.20
N ASP A 223 -12.57 21.81 -22.41
CA ASP A 223 -14.01 21.46 -22.52
C ASP A 223 -14.36 19.96 -22.50
N SER A 224 -14.25 19.36 -21.31
CA SER A 224 -14.37 17.91 -21.08
C SER A 224 -15.15 17.66 -19.79
N PRO A 225 -15.54 16.41 -19.47
CA PRO A 225 -16.14 16.10 -18.18
C PRO A 225 -15.32 16.61 -16.97
N ALA A 226 -14.00 16.77 -17.12
CA ALA A 226 -13.11 17.37 -16.11
C ALA A 226 -13.49 18.80 -15.73
N SER A 227 -14.19 19.54 -16.60
CA SER A 227 -14.72 20.87 -16.29
C SER A 227 -15.64 20.88 -15.06
N ARG A 228 -16.29 19.75 -14.73
CA ARG A 228 -17.15 19.61 -13.54
C ARG A 228 -16.39 19.71 -12.22
N VAL A 229 -15.09 19.42 -12.23
CA VAL A 229 -14.20 19.58 -11.06
C VAL A 229 -13.26 20.76 -11.23
N SER A 230 -13.42 21.55 -12.30
CA SER A 230 -12.66 22.79 -12.50
C SER A 230 -12.95 23.76 -11.35
N GLY A 231 -11.90 24.37 -10.81
CA GLY A 231 -11.99 25.25 -9.64
C GLY A 231 -12.27 24.53 -8.31
N MET A 232 -12.53 23.23 -8.29
CA MET A 232 -12.68 22.45 -7.05
C MET A 232 -11.34 22.04 -6.45
N ILE A 233 -10.24 22.07 -7.22
CA ILE A 233 -8.95 21.47 -6.85
C ILE A 233 -7.94 22.56 -6.49
N ASP A 234 -7.31 22.41 -5.33
CA ASP A 234 -6.14 23.19 -4.91
C ASP A 234 -4.86 22.48 -5.39
N PHE A 235 -4.36 22.87 -6.56
CA PHE A 235 -3.14 22.30 -7.15
C PHE A 235 -1.85 22.67 -6.39
N SER A 236 -1.91 23.51 -5.38
CA SER A 236 -0.77 23.69 -4.45
C SER A 236 -0.64 22.51 -3.48
N LYS A 237 -1.67 21.66 -3.38
CA LYS A 237 -1.75 20.50 -2.47
C LYS A 237 -2.07 19.22 -3.25
N VAL A 238 -1.06 18.68 -3.93
CA VAL A 238 -1.16 17.40 -4.64
C VAL A 238 -0.45 16.31 -3.85
N ALA A 239 -1.12 15.19 -3.63
CA ALA A 239 -0.53 13.97 -3.09
C ALA A 239 -0.66 12.83 -4.10
N VAL A 240 0.20 11.83 -3.97
CA VAL A 240 0.07 10.56 -4.70
C VAL A 240 -0.04 9.39 -3.75
N SER A 241 -0.74 8.37 -4.17
CA SER A 241 -0.83 7.11 -3.46
C SER A 241 -1.06 5.96 -4.44
N GLY A 242 -0.84 4.74 -4.00
CA GLY A 242 -1.20 3.57 -4.75
C GLY A 242 -0.90 2.29 -3.99
N HIS A 243 -1.39 1.18 -4.53
CA HIS A 243 -1.21 -0.15 -3.95
C HIS A 243 -0.48 -1.12 -4.89
N SER A 244 0.43 -1.94 -4.37
CA SER A 244 1.30 -2.83 -5.17
C SER A 244 2.04 -2.02 -6.24
N ASP A 245 1.94 -2.42 -7.51
CA ASP A 245 2.40 -1.75 -8.72
C ASP A 245 1.99 -0.27 -8.78
N GLY A 246 0.76 0.06 -8.37
CA GLY A 246 0.33 1.45 -8.26
C GLY A 246 1.07 2.22 -7.16
N GLY A 247 1.51 1.52 -6.12
CA GLY A 247 2.39 2.02 -5.06
C GLY A 247 3.80 2.29 -5.58
N ASP A 248 4.36 1.39 -6.38
CA ASP A 248 5.65 1.57 -7.06
C ASP A 248 5.61 2.79 -7.99
N THR A 249 4.52 2.91 -8.76
CA THR A 249 4.25 4.07 -9.60
C THR A 249 4.16 5.36 -8.78
N ALA A 250 3.43 5.35 -7.66
CA ALA A 250 3.30 6.51 -6.78
C ALA A 250 4.65 6.90 -6.13
N LEU A 251 5.46 5.91 -5.76
CA LEU A 251 6.81 6.10 -5.24
C LEU A 251 7.71 6.72 -6.31
N ALA A 252 7.70 6.16 -7.53
CA ALA A 252 8.50 6.65 -8.64
C ALA A 252 8.16 8.09 -9.00
N VAL A 253 6.88 8.42 -9.24
CA VAL A 253 6.48 9.79 -9.62
C VAL A 253 6.77 10.81 -8.50
N ALA A 254 6.82 10.40 -7.23
CA ALA A 254 7.12 11.30 -6.12
C ALA A 254 8.63 11.53 -5.92
N TYR A 255 9.47 10.52 -6.18
CA TYR A 255 10.87 10.52 -5.73
C TYR A 255 11.90 10.25 -6.83
N ASP A 256 11.60 9.41 -7.83
CA ASP A 256 12.57 9.03 -8.85
C ASP A 256 12.87 10.19 -9.81
N GLN A 257 14.12 10.66 -9.82
CA GLN A 257 14.54 11.82 -10.62
C GLN A 257 14.23 11.70 -12.12
N ARG A 258 14.11 10.49 -12.66
CA ARG A 258 13.80 10.25 -14.08
C ARG A 258 12.38 10.64 -14.44
N VAL A 259 11.44 10.50 -13.49
CA VAL A 259 10.00 10.61 -13.73
C VAL A 259 9.28 11.48 -12.70
N ARG A 260 10.03 12.10 -11.79
CA ARG A 260 9.51 12.88 -10.67
C ARG A 260 8.68 14.06 -11.12
N ASP A 261 7.51 14.20 -10.50
CA ASP A 261 6.67 15.39 -10.60
C ASP A 261 6.83 16.27 -9.34
N THR A 262 7.36 17.48 -9.53
CA THR A 262 7.63 18.42 -8.44
C THR A 262 6.38 19.06 -7.83
N ARG A 263 5.21 18.88 -8.47
CA ARG A 263 3.90 19.32 -7.94
C ARG A 263 3.48 18.48 -6.73
N ILE A 264 3.97 17.25 -6.61
CA ILE A 264 3.64 16.33 -5.52
C ILE A 264 4.25 16.79 -4.19
N LYS A 265 3.39 16.89 -3.16
CA LYS A 265 3.68 17.40 -1.82
C LYS A 265 3.55 16.37 -0.71
N ALA A 266 3.01 15.18 -0.98
CA ALA A 266 2.93 14.05 -0.05
C ALA A 266 2.82 12.74 -0.82
N ALA A 267 3.33 11.64 -0.26
CA ALA A 267 3.20 10.30 -0.83
C ALA A 267 2.73 9.29 0.22
N VAL A 268 1.73 8.47 -0.12
CA VAL A 268 1.25 7.35 0.70
C VAL A 268 1.38 6.05 -0.08
N ILE A 269 2.30 5.17 0.29
CA ILE A 269 2.64 3.96 -0.47
C ILE A 269 2.09 2.74 0.26
N LEU A 270 1.19 1.99 -0.38
CA LEU A 270 0.52 0.83 0.20
C LEU A 270 1.10 -0.45 -0.41
N ALA A 271 1.87 -1.22 0.36
CA ALA A 271 2.51 -2.46 -0.08
C ALA A 271 3.27 -2.31 -1.41
N GLY A 272 4.06 -1.24 -1.54
CA GLY A 272 4.89 -0.98 -2.73
C GLY A 272 6.33 -1.49 -2.56
N ALA A 273 7.10 -1.35 -3.63
CA ALA A 273 8.47 -1.75 -3.80
C ALA A 273 9.30 -0.66 -4.49
N GLU A 274 10.61 -0.88 -4.55
CA GLU A 274 11.58 0.13 -5.02
C GLU A 274 11.63 0.35 -6.52
N ASP A 275 11.08 -0.51 -7.40
CA ASP A 275 11.54 -0.44 -8.79
C ASP A 275 10.59 -0.93 -9.89
N PRO A 276 9.89 0.00 -10.55
CA PRO A 276 9.30 -0.23 -11.88
C PRO A 276 10.31 -0.42 -13.02
N PHE A 277 11.59 -0.07 -12.85
CA PHE A 277 12.51 0.26 -13.95
C PHE A 277 13.79 -0.60 -14.02
N ALA A 278 13.92 -1.65 -13.20
CA ALA A 278 15.08 -2.55 -13.17
C ALA A 278 16.45 -1.84 -13.10
N ALA A 279 16.53 -0.70 -12.40
CA ALA A 279 17.72 0.15 -12.25
C ALA A 279 17.81 0.66 -10.81
N PRO A 280 18.99 1.03 -10.30
CA PRO A 280 19.10 1.44 -8.90
C PRO A 280 18.23 2.68 -8.63
N PHE A 281 17.11 2.46 -7.94
CA PHE A 281 16.27 3.51 -7.40
C PHE A 281 17.06 4.22 -6.30
N SER A 282 17.11 5.55 -6.38
CA SER A 282 17.71 6.38 -5.34
C SER A 282 16.73 7.45 -4.92
N MET A 283 16.43 7.48 -3.62
CA MET A 283 15.63 8.56 -3.05
C MET A 283 16.43 9.88 -3.11
N PRO A 284 15.80 10.99 -3.50
CA PRO A 284 16.45 12.30 -3.43
C PRO A 284 16.69 12.67 -1.97
N ALA A 285 17.77 13.41 -1.71
CA ALA A 285 18.10 13.91 -0.36
C ALA A 285 16.97 14.73 0.29
N LYS A 286 16.05 15.27 -0.53
CA LYS A 286 14.81 15.92 -0.11
C LYS A 286 13.67 15.45 -1.00
N GLY A 287 12.60 14.98 -0.39
CA GLY A 287 11.36 14.56 -1.04
C GLY A 287 10.13 15.04 -0.27
N PRO A 288 8.92 14.80 -0.79
CA PRO A 288 7.70 15.01 -0.01
C PRO A 288 7.70 14.12 1.26
N PRO A 289 6.88 14.43 2.27
CA PRO A 289 6.58 13.52 3.36
C PRO A 289 6.11 12.14 2.86
N LEU A 290 6.58 11.08 3.50
CA LEU A 290 6.25 9.69 3.18
C LEU A 290 5.41 9.04 4.28
N LEU A 291 4.31 8.39 3.92
CA LEU A 291 3.71 7.33 4.71
C LEU A 291 3.83 6.03 3.92
N ALA A 292 4.63 5.09 4.40
CA ALA A 292 4.67 3.73 3.90
C ALA A 292 3.70 2.89 4.73
N VAL A 293 3.03 1.92 4.11
CA VAL A 293 2.12 0.99 4.80
C VAL A 293 2.37 -0.40 4.24
N GLN A 294 2.67 -1.36 5.11
CA GLN A 294 3.03 -2.71 4.68
C GLN A 294 2.35 -3.77 5.53
N GLY A 295 1.80 -4.80 4.87
CA GLY A 295 1.31 -6.00 5.55
C GLY A 295 2.48 -6.87 6.00
N THR A 296 2.56 -7.21 7.30
CA THR A 296 3.68 -8.00 7.85
C THR A 296 3.70 -9.47 7.39
N ALA A 297 2.62 -9.94 6.77
CA ALA A 297 2.49 -11.29 6.23
C ALA A 297 2.38 -11.30 4.70
N ASP A 298 2.67 -10.17 4.04
CA ASP A 298 2.66 -10.07 2.59
C ASP A 298 3.76 -10.95 1.99
N ASN A 299 3.37 -11.83 1.08
CA ASN A 299 4.26 -12.74 0.36
C ASN A 299 4.29 -12.46 -1.15
N ILE A 300 3.62 -11.39 -1.59
CA ILE A 300 3.65 -10.85 -2.94
C ILE A 300 4.68 -9.74 -3.00
N ASN A 301 4.50 -8.70 -2.17
CA ASN A 301 5.46 -7.62 -1.96
C ASN A 301 5.96 -7.73 -0.52
N PRO A 302 7.02 -8.52 -0.27
CA PRO A 302 7.41 -8.83 1.08
C PRO A 302 7.89 -7.57 1.81
N PRO A 303 7.79 -7.53 3.16
CA PRO A 303 8.00 -6.27 3.90
C PRO A 303 9.37 -5.61 3.71
N ASP A 304 10.39 -6.38 3.36
CA ASP A 304 11.74 -5.88 3.09
C ASP A 304 11.78 -4.89 1.92
N GLN A 305 10.90 -5.04 0.92
CA GLN A 305 10.78 -4.09 -0.19
C GLN A 305 10.35 -2.71 0.28
N THR A 306 9.33 -2.63 1.16
CA THR A 306 8.92 -1.35 1.75
C THR A 306 9.99 -0.79 2.69
N TYR A 307 10.64 -1.65 3.48
CA TYR A 307 11.70 -1.21 4.40
C TYR A 307 12.90 -0.64 3.66
N ALA A 308 13.22 -1.17 2.48
CA ALA A 308 14.29 -0.67 1.64
C ALA A 308 14.07 0.82 1.31
N PHE A 309 12.95 1.19 0.66
CA PHE A 309 12.77 2.59 0.26
C PHE A 309 12.50 3.49 1.47
N PHE A 310 11.83 2.97 2.49
CA PHE A 310 11.56 3.72 3.71
C PHE A 310 12.86 4.10 4.40
N SER A 311 13.87 3.22 4.42
CA SER A 311 15.17 3.50 5.02
C SER A 311 15.89 4.66 4.31
N GLN A 312 15.75 4.75 3.00
CA GLN A 312 16.35 5.80 2.16
C GLN A 312 15.62 7.15 2.22
N ALA A 313 14.31 7.17 2.54
CA ALA A 313 13.52 8.40 2.56
C ALA A 313 13.98 9.39 3.65
N ALA A 314 13.94 10.69 3.36
CA ALA A 314 14.18 11.74 4.34
C ALA A 314 12.91 11.99 5.20
N PRO A 315 13.04 12.40 6.48
CA PRO A 315 11.90 12.85 7.28
C PRO A 315 11.20 14.09 6.69
N PRO A 316 9.89 14.30 6.96
CA PRO A 316 9.04 13.44 7.79
C PRO A 316 8.62 12.16 7.05
N LYS A 317 8.76 11.01 7.73
CA LYS A 317 8.38 9.69 7.21
C LYS A 317 7.76 8.82 8.29
N TYR A 318 6.78 7.99 7.91
CA TYR A 318 6.07 7.05 8.78
C TYR A 318 5.92 5.68 8.09
N LEU A 319 5.86 4.60 8.87
CA LEU A 319 5.74 3.20 8.43
C LEU A 319 4.73 2.46 9.31
#